data_AF-A0A8X7UTR9-F1
#
_entry.id   AF-A0A8X7UTR9-F1
#
_cell.length_a   1.000
_cell.length_b   1.000
_cell.length_c   1.000
_cell.angle_alpha   90.00
_cell.angle_beta   90.00
_cell.angle_gamma   90.00
#
_symmetry.space_group_name_H-M   'P 1'
#
loop_
_entity.id
_entity.type
_entity.pdbx_description
1 polymer ?
#
loop_
_entity_poly.entity_id
_entity_poly.type
_entity_poly.pdbx_seq_one_letter_code
_entity_poly.pdbx_strand_id
1 'polypeptide(L)'
;MKPNGKSPMNSDNDEKVMFFRDVTPESTSNEDGEKEDVYQFGVILLQIITGKVMAAASSELGSLKLQLENGLREEPSVLRSLADPSTIEEIYKVASIALSPNVSAQIFMGLMVSAPRPGDISYDQFVRESKGILESLRRRARIMTDGFNSCKNVVCNFTEGAMYSFPQIKLPPKAIQAAKQLLEATGISTVPGSGFGQKEGVFHLRTTILPAEEEMPEIMESFMKFNDEFMSQYGDNFGYSRM
;
A
#
# COMPACT_ATOMS: atom_id res chain seq x y z
N MET A 1 -18.68 -20.98 55.04
CA MET A 1 -17.60 -21.57 54.22
C MET A 1 -17.13 -20.53 53.19
N LYS A 2 -15.92 -19.98 53.37
CA LYS A 2 -15.01 -19.56 52.29
C LYS A 2 -13.92 -20.65 52.20
N PRO A 3 -13.01 -20.67 51.21
CA PRO A 3 -13.05 -20.23 49.81
C PRO A 3 -12.43 -21.28 48.85
N ASN A 4 -12.37 -20.99 47.54
CA ASN A 4 -11.30 -21.36 46.57
C ASN A 4 -11.86 -21.10 45.15
N GLY A 5 -11.19 -20.46 44.18
CA GLY A 5 -9.85 -19.89 44.08
C GLY A 5 -9.78 -19.13 42.75
N LYS A 6 -8.95 -18.09 42.70
CA LYS A 6 -8.67 -17.25 41.51
C LYS A 6 -8.01 -18.07 40.40
N SER A 7 -8.26 -17.72 39.14
CA SER A 7 -7.24 -17.13 38.24
C SER A 7 -7.80 -16.80 36.84
N PRO A 8 -7.19 -15.82 36.14
CA PRO A 8 -7.79 -15.10 35.01
C PRO A 8 -7.60 -15.87 33.70
N MET A 9 -8.56 -15.79 32.77
CA MET A 9 -8.33 -16.28 31.40
C MET A 9 -7.75 -15.18 30.53
N ASN A 10 -6.57 -15.53 30.03
CA ASN A 10 -5.67 -14.92 29.05
C ASN A 10 -6.21 -13.82 28.14
N SER A 11 -5.45 -12.72 28.18
CA SER A 11 -5.14 -11.85 27.06
C SER A 11 -4.33 -12.61 25.99
N ASP A 12 -4.99 -13.14 24.97
CA ASP A 12 -4.29 -13.54 23.74
C ASP A 12 -4.36 -12.35 22.77
N ASN A 13 -3.45 -11.41 22.98
CA ASN A 13 -3.12 -10.31 22.08
C ASN A 13 -1.80 -10.63 21.34
N ASP A 14 -1.66 -11.89 20.94
CA ASP A 14 -0.46 -12.45 20.32
C ASP A 14 -0.62 -12.53 18.80
N GLU A 15 -0.69 -11.38 18.15
CA GLU A 15 -0.20 -11.21 16.77
C GLU A 15 0.73 -9.99 16.68
N LYS A 16 1.63 -9.84 17.67
CA LYS A 16 2.82 -8.99 17.52
C LYS A 16 3.89 -9.77 16.73
N VAL A 17 3.70 -9.89 15.42
CA VAL A 17 4.68 -10.55 14.55
C VAL A 17 5.84 -9.58 14.25
N MET A 18 6.85 -9.60 15.11
CA MET A 18 8.22 -9.21 14.75
C MET A 18 8.92 -10.41 14.11
N PHE A 19 9.38 -10.26 12.87
CA PHE A 19 10.57 -10.97 12.38
C PHE A 19 11.38 -10.04 11.47
N PHE A 20 12.31 -9.28 12.07
CA PHE A 20 13.47 -8.78 11.33
C PHE A 20 14.49 -9.91 11.25
N ARG A 21 14.35 -10.77 10.25
CA ARG A 21 15.43 -11.65 9.81
C ARG A 21 16.11 -10.96 8.63
N ASP A 22 17.29 -10.40 8.89
CA ASP A 22 18.22 -10.00 7.82
C ASP A 22 18.70 -11.27 7.12
N VAL A 23 18.18 -11.49 5.91
CA VAL A 23 18.88 -12.20 4.84
C VAL A 23 18.52 -11.49 3.54
N THR A 24 19.35 -10.56 3.08
CA THR A 24 19.30 -10.12 1.69
C THR A 24 20.68 -10.26 1.07
N PRO A 25 20.80 -10.90 -0.11
CA PRO A 25 22.03 -10.94 -0.87
C PRO A 25 22.32 -9.56 -1.47
N GLU A 26 23.60 -9.29 -1.75
CA GLU A 26 24.08 -8.09 -2.44
C GLU A 26 23.26 -7.85 -3.71
N SER A 27 22.57 -6.71 -3.80
CA SER A 27 21.95 -6.24 -5.04
C SER A 27 22.44 -4.82 -5.34
N THR A 28 23.09 -4.68 -6.48
CA THR A 28 23.55 -3.41 -7.04
C THR A 28 22.35 -2.67 -7.61
N SER A 29 22.13 -1.42 -7.20
CA SER A 29 20.98 -0.62 -7.61
C SER A 29 21.03 -0.32 -9.12
N ASN A 30 20.09 -0.88 -9.87
CA ASN A 30 19.92 -0.65 -11.30
C ASN A 30 18.47 -0.21 -11.54
N GLU A 31 18.11 1.03 -11.19
CA GLU A 31 16.73 1.55 -11.30
C GLU A 31 16.19 1.48 -12.75
N ASP A 32 17.06 1.60 -13.74
CA ASP A 32 16.71 1.40 -15.16
C ASP A 32 16.47 -0.08 -15.48
N GLY A 33 17.23 -0.99 -14.84
CA GLY A 33 17.04 -2.43 -14.95
C GLY A 33 15.74 -2.91 -14.29
N GLU A 34 15.36 -2.35 -13.14
CA GLU A 34 14.09 -2.69 -12.47
C GLU A 34 12.87 -2.28 -13.30
N LYS A 35 12.91 -1.09 -13.92
CA LYS A 35 11.86 -0.67 -14.85
C LYS A 35 11.79 -1.62 -16.04
N GLU A 36 12.93 -1.95 -16.63
CA GLU A 36 13.00 -2.86 -17.76
C GLU A 36 12.50 -4.28 -17.41
N ASP A 37 12.83 -4.80 -16.23
CA ASP A 37 12.33 -6.07 -15.71
C ASP A 37 10.81 -6.06 -15.49
N VAL A 38 10.24 -4.95 -14.98
CA VAL A 38 8.78 -4.80 -14.86
C VAL A 38 8.11 -4.77 -16.23
N TYR A 39 8.71 -4.11 -17.22
CA TYR A 39 8.20 -4.13 -18.60
C TYR A 39 8.29 -5.53 -19.21
N GLN A 40 9.41 -6.25 -19.03
CA GLN A 40 9.58 -7.62 -19.50
C GLN A 40 8.58 -8.57 -18.83
N PHE A 41 8.37 -8.44 -17.52
CA PHE A 41 7.37 -9.22 -16.80
C PHE A 41 5.94 -8.93 -17.31
N GLY A 42 5.62 -7.67 -17.58
CA GLY A 42 4.35 -7.27 -18.19
C GLY A 42 4.15 -7.90 -19.58
N VAL A 43 5.21 -7.97 -20.39
CA VAL A 43 5.20 -8.66 -21.69
C VAL A 43 5.00 -10.16 -21.51
N ILE A 44 5.73 -10.81 -20.59
CA ILE A 44 5.57 -12.25 -20.30
C ILE A 44 4.14 -12.56 -19.85
N LEU A 45 3.56 -11.76 -18.97
CA LEU A 45 2.17 -11.91 -18.54
C LEU A 45 1.20 -11.78 -19.72
N LEU A 46 1.39 -10.79 -20.59
CA LEU A 46 0.60 -10.64 -21.82
C LEU A 46 0.73 -11.87 -22.74
N GLN A 47 1.94 -12.43 -22.89
CA GLN A 47 2.15 -13.63 -23.69
C GLN A 47 1.49 -14.87 -23.08
N ILE A 48 1.53 -15.02 -21.75
CA ILE A 48 0.85 -16.10 -21.03
C ILE A 48 -0.66 -15.95 -21.18
N ILE A 49 -1.20 -14.75 -20.94
CA ILE A 49 -2.63 -14.49 -21.02
C ILE A 49 -3.12 -14.76 -22.45
N THR A 50 -2.39 -14.31 -23.48
CA THR A 50 -2.86 -14.36 -24.87
C THR A 50 -2.37 -15.57 -25.67
N GLY A 51 -1.46 -16.38 -25.12
CA GLY A 51 -0.83 -17.52 -25.81
C GLY A 51 0.06 -17.15 -27.00
N LYS A 52 0.38 -15.86 -27.18
CA LYS A 52 1.12 -15.35 -28.34
C LYS A 52 2.52 -14.94 -27.93
N VAL A 53 3.56 -15.51 -28.57
CA VAL A 53 4.96 -15.10 -28.36
C VAL A 53 5.22 -13.80 -29.12
N MET A 54 5.55 -12.73 -28.41
CA MET A 54 5.69 -11.38 -28.99
C MET A 54 7.11 -10.85 -28.76
N ALA A 55 7.72 -10.26 -29.79
CA ALA A 55 8.97 -9.49 -29.62
C ALA A 55 8.66 -8.14 -28.96
N ALA A 56 9.46 -7.73 -27.97
CA ALA A 56 9.22 -6.54 -27.13
C ALA A 56 9.10 -5.19 -27.88
N ALA A 57 9.50 -5.13 -29.15
CA ALA A 57 9.48 -3.93 -30.00
C ALA A 57 8.49 -3.97 -31.18
N SER A 58 7.50 -4.89 -31.17
CA SER A 58 6.51 -5.02 -32.24
C SER A 58 5.35 -4.01 -32.11
N SER A 59 4.91 -3.42 -33.22
CA SER A 59 3.66 -2.63 -33.31
C SER A 59 2.43 -3.43 -32.84
N GLU A 60 2.49 -4.76 -32.88
CA GLU A 60 1.42 -5.66 -32.42
C GLU A 60 1.26 -5.61 -30.90
N LEU A 61 2.34 -5.43 -30.13
CA LEU A 61 2.29 -5.33 -28.67
C LEU A 61 1.54 -4.06 -28.24
N GLY A 62 1.77 -2.94 -28.93
CA GLY A 62 1.04 -1.70 -28.70
C GLY A 62 -0.45 -1.82 -29.00
N SER A 63 -0.80 -2.50 -30.10
CA SER A 63 -2.21 -2.79 -30.44
C SER A 63 -2.88 -3.70 -29.42
N LEU A 64 -2.18 -4.74 -28.95
CA LEU A 64 -2.71 -5.71 -28.00
C LEU A 64 -2.89 -5.10 -26.60
N LYS A 65 -1.93 -4.26 -26.17
CA LYS A 65 -2.04 -3.47 -24.95
C LYS A 65 -3.27 -2.56 -25.00
N LEU A 66 -3.47 -1.83 -26.09
CA LEU A 66 -4.62 -0.95 -26.26
C LEU A 66 -5.95 -1.73 -26.25
N GLN A 67 -5.99 -2.90 -26.90
CA GLN A 67 -7.16 -3.79 -26.86
C GLN A 67 -7.44 -4.31 -25.45
N LEU A 68 -6.40 -4.65 -24.68
CA LEU A 68 -6.54 -5.07 -23.29
C LEU A 68 -7.02 -3.92 -22.39
N GLU A 69 -6.46 -2.73 -22.54
CA GLU A 69 -6.86 -1.52 -21.81
C GLU A 69 -8.33 -1.15 -22.09
N ASN A 70 -8.75 -1.25 -23.35
CA ASN A 70 -10.15 -1.01 -23.73
C ASN A 70 -11.06 -2.14 -23.25
N GLY A 71 -10.63 -3.40 -23.32
CA GLY A 71 -11.39 -4.54 -22.77
C GLY A 71 -11.55 -4.47 -21.25
N LEU A 72 -10.53 -4.01 -20.51
CA LEU A 72 -10.59 -3.77 -19.07
C LEU A 72 -11.52 -2.62 -18.69
N ARG A 73 -11.70 -1.64 -19.59
CA ARG A 73 -12.56 -0.47 -19.36
C ARG A 73 -14.02 -0.68 -19.77
N GLU A 74 -14.26 -1.42 -20.86
CA GLU A 74 -15.55 -1.37 -21.56
C GLU A 74 -16.31 -2.70 -21.58
N GLU A 75 -15.65 -3.86 -21.75
CA GLU A 75 -16.36 -5.14 -21.90
C GLU A 75 -15.53 -6.38 -21.51
N PRO A 76 -15.93 -7.15 -20.47
CA PRO A 76 -15.22 -8.37 -20.06
C PRO A 76 -15.16 -9.48 -21.14
N SER A 77 -16.05 -9.46 -22.12
CA SER A 77 -16.08 -10.39 -23.26
C SER A 77 -14.87 -10.22 -24.18
N VAL A 78 -14.39 -8.98 -24.35
CA VAL A 78 -13.18 -8.66 -25.13
C VAL A 78 -11.96 -9.30 -24.49
N LEU A 79 -11.82 -9.24 -23.15
CA LEU A 79 -10.72 -9.89 -22.43
C LEU A 79 -10.74 -11.41 -22.61
N ARG A 80 -11.92 -12.03 -22.58
CA ARG A 80 -12.07 -13.47 -22.81
C ARG A 80 -11.67 -13.87 -24.23
N SER A 81 -11.93 -13.03 -25.22
CA SER A 81 -11.53 -13.27 -26.62
C SER A 81 -10.02 -13.08 -26.87
N LEU A 82 -9.35 -12.30 -26.03
CA LEU A 82 -7.92 -12.05 -26.10
C LEU A 82 -7.10 -13.13 -25.39
N ALA A 83 -7.70 -13.82 -24.41
CA ALA A 83 -7.03 -14.85 -23.64
C ALA A 83 -6.94 -16.19 -24.39
N ASP A 84 -5.82 -16.91 -24.23
CA ASP A 84 -5.64 -18.24 -24.77
C ASP A 84 -6.68 -19.22 -24.17
N PRO A 85 -7.44 -19.95 -25.01
CA PRO A 85 -8.48 -20.86 -24.54
C PRO A 85 -7.96 -21.92 -23.56
N SER A 86 -6.76 -22.46 -23.79
CA SER A 86 -6.15 -23.48 -22.92
C SER A 86 -5.81 -22.91 -21.54
N THR A 87 -5.34 -21.67 -21.49
CA THR A 87 -5.09 -20.93 -20.25
C THR A 87 -6.38 -20.68 -19.48
N ILE A 88 -7.45 -20.29 -20.18
CA ILE A 88 -8.79 -20.13 -19.58
C ILE A 88 -9.32 -21.45 -19.03
N GLU A 89 -9.12 -22.56 -19.73
CA GLU A 89 -9.52 -23.91 -19.28
C GLU A 89 -8.78 -24.33 -18.01
N GLU A 90 -7.46 -24.15 -17.93
CA GLU A 90 -6.71 -24.48 -16.73
C GLU A 90 -7.05 -23.56 -15.54
N ILE A 91 -7.28 -22.26 -15.78
CA ILE A 91 -7.78 -21.34 -14.75
C ILE A 91 -9.17 -21.79 -14.27
N TYR A 92 -10.07 -22.14 -15.19
CA TYR A 92 -11.42 -22.61 -14.85
C TYR A 92 -11.37 -23.91 -14.03
N LYS A 93 -10.49 -24.84 -14.42
CA LYS A 93 -10.25 -26.08 -13.68
C LYS A 93 -9.80 -25.82 -12.25
N VAL A 94 -8.82 -24.93 -12.04
CA VAL A 94 -8.39 -24.52 -10.69
C VAL A 94 -9.51 -23.83 -9.93
N ALA A 95 -10.20 -22.87 -10.55
CA ALA A 95 -11.29 -22.13 -9.92
C ALA A 95 -12.47 -23.03 -9.52
N SER A 96 -12.75 -24.07 -10.30
CA SER A 96 -13.86 -25.01 -10.04
C SER A 96 -13.69 -25.80 -8.74
N ILE A 97 -12.46 -25.96 -8.25
CA ILE A 97 -12.16 -26.58 -6.95
C ILE A 97 -12.73 -25.71 -5.81
N ALA A 98 -12.70 -24.39 -5.97
CA ALA A 98 -13.27 -23.43 -5.03
C ALA A 98 -14.76 -23.11 -5.30
N LEU A 99 -15.40 -23.83 -6.23
CA LEU A 99 -16.75 -23.59 -6.74
C LEU A 99 -16.92 -22.19 -7.35
N SER A 100 -17.37 -21.23 -6.54
CA SER A 100 -17.60 -19.84 -6.94
C SER A 100 -17.53 -18.92 -5.72
N PRO A 101 -17.15 -17.64 -5.89
CA PRO A 101 -17.33 -16.64 -4.84
C PRO A 101 -18.79 -16.58 -4.37
N ASN A 102 -19.04 -16.22 -3.12
CA ASN A 102 -20.41 -16.11 -2.62
C ASN A 102 -21.23 -15.08 -3.44
N VAL A 103 -22.52 -15.38 -3.65
CA VAL A 103 -23.40 -14.58 -4.52
C VAL A 103 -23.51 -13.14 -4.05
N SER A 104 -23.53 -12.91 -2.74
CA SER A 104 -23.57 -11.55 -2.17
C SER A 104 -22.37 -10.71 -2.60
N ALA A 105 -21.15 -11.26 -2.55
CA ALA A 105 -19.94 -10.58 -3.00
C ALA A 105 -19.96 -10.31 -4.51
N GLN A 106 -20.50 -11.24 -5.31
CA GLN A 106 -20.69 -11.01 -6.75
C GLN A 106 -21.67 -9.85 -7.01
N ILE A 107 -22.78 -9.80 -6.28
CA ILE A 107 -23.75 -8.68 -6.35
C ILE A 107 -23.09 -7.37 -5.94
N PHE A 108 -22.39 -7.33 -4.80
CA PHE A 108 -21.69 -6.13 -4.33
C PHE A 108 -20.64 -5.65 -5.33
N MET A 109 -19.88 -6.57 -5.95
CA MET A 109 -18.93 -6.21 -7.00
C MET A 109 -19.63 -5.60 -8.20
N GLY A 110 -20.76 -6.19 -8.63
CA GLY A 110 -21.60 -5.65 -9.69
C GLY A 110 -22.06 -4.22 -9.40
N LEU A 111 -22.46 -3.93 -8.15
CA LEU A 111 -22.85 -2.59 -7.70
C LEU A 111 -21.66 -1.61 -7.67
N MET A 112 -20.46 -2.07 -7.28
CA MET A 112 -19.27 -1.22 -7.25
C MET A 112 -18.78 -0.81 -8.64
N VAL A 113 -18.94 -1.68 -9.65
CA VAL A 113 -18.55 -1.38 -11.03
C VAL A 113 -19.68 -0.76 -11.87
N SER A 114 -20.91 -0.79 -11.37
CA SER A 114 -22.11 -0.26 -12.04
C SER A 114 -22.75 0.85 -11.20
N ALA A 115 -22.05 1.98 -11.08
CA ALA A 115 -22.54 3.13 -10.33
C ALA A 115 -23.85 3.70 -10.90
N PRO A 116 -24.68 4.38 -10.09
CA PRO A 116 -25.87 5.09 -10.56
C PRO A 116 -25.53 6.05 -11.70
N ARG A 117 -26.44 6.20 -12.65
CA ARG A 117 -26.30 7.08 -13.82
C ARG A 117 -27.06 8.39 -13.61
N PRO A 118 -26.69 9.47 -14.33
CA PRO A 118 -27.46 10.72 -14.30
C PRO A 118 -28.94 10.46 -14.60
N GLY A 119 -29.82 10.89 -13.69
CA GLY A 119 -31.27 10.65 -13.75
C GLY A 119 -31.77 9.53 -12.82
N ASP A 120 -30.89 8.66 -12.30
CA ASP A 120 -31.27 7.69 -11.28
C ASP A 120 -31.55 8.38 -9.93
N ILE A 121 -32.50 7.84 -9.15
CA ILE A 121 -32.99 8.45 -7.89
C ILE A 121 -31.85 8.70 -6.89
N SER A 122 -30.85 7.82 -6.84
CA SER A 122 -29.73 7.91 -5.90
C SER A 122 -28.48 8.60 -6.47
N TYR A 123 -28.50 9.04 -7.74
CA TYR A 123 -27.31 9.56 -8.43
C TYR A 123 -26.66 10.74 -7.69
N ASP A 124 -27.44 11.76 -7.38
CA ASP A 124 -26.92 12.97 -6.74
C ASP A 124 -26.38 12.68 -5.33
N GLN A 125 -27.00 11.75 -4.60
CA GLN A 125 -26.52 11.32 -3.30
C GLN A 125 -25.18 10.60 -3.42
N PHE A 126 -25.10 9.60 -4.31
CA PHE A 126 -23.88 8.84 -4.55
C PHE A 126 -22.70 9.75 -4.95
N VAL A 127 -22.91 10.69 -5.87
CA VAL A 127 -21.85 11.62 -6.31
C VAL A 127 -21.39 12.52 -5.16
N ARG A 128 -22.30 13.05 -4.34
CA ARG A 128 -21.94 13.89 -3.18
C ARG A 128 -21.14 13.10 -2.16
N GLU A 129 -21.57 11.91 -1.79
CA GLU A 129 -20.90 11.05 -0.81
C GLU A 129 -19.52 10.60 -1.29
N SER A 130 -19.44 10.09 -2.53
CA SER A 130 -18.18 9.66 -3.14
C SER A 130 -17.16 10.79 -3.21
N LYS A 131 -17.59 11.96 -3.69
CA LYS A 131 -16.73 13.15 -3.76
C LYS A 131 -16.30 13.61 -2.36
N GLY A 132 -17.21 13.65 -1.39
CA GLY A 132 -16.92 14.04 -0.02
C GLY A 132 -15.86 13.13 0.65
N ILE A 133 -15.97 11.81 0.44
CA ILE A 133 -14.99 10.83 0.94
C ILE A 133 -13.61 11.07 0.31
N LEU A 134 -13.55 11.23 -1.01
CA LEU A 134 -12.29 11.49 -1.73
C LEU A 134 -11.64 12.82 -1.32
N GLU A 135 -12.43 13.87 -1.13
CA GLU A 135 -11.93 15.16 -0.65
C GLU A 135 -11.41 15.07 0.79
N SER A 136 -12.08 14.32 1.66
CA SER A 136 -11.59 14.06 3.02
C SER A 136 -10.28 13.27 3.01
N LEU A 137 -10.17 12.21 2.20
CA LEU A 137 -8.92 11.49 2.03
C LEU A 137 -7.78 12.41 1.54
N ARG A 138 -8.06 13.32 0.61
CA ARG A 138 -7.06 14.30 0.14
C ARG A 138 -6.64 15.28 1.22
N ARG A 139 -7.57 15.75 2.07
CA ARG A 139 -7.23 16.62 3.22
C ARG A 139 -6.39 15.86 4.25
N ARG A 140 -6.78 14.63 4.58
CA ARG A 140 -6.02 13.74 5.47
C ARG A 140 -4.61 13.46 4.95
N ALA A 141 -4.46 13.20 3.66
CA ALA A 141 -3.15 13.06 3.01
C ALA A 141 -2.28 14.31 3.21
N ARG A 142 -2.84 15.51 3.03
CA ARG A 142 -2.10 16.78 3.27
C ARG A 142 -1.68 16.92 4.72
N ILE A 143 -2.58 16.69 5.67
CA ILE A 143 -2.27 16.79 7.10
C ILE A 143 -1.10 15.87 7.47
N MET A 144 -1.11 14.61 7.01
CA MET A 144 0.01 13.69 7.26
C MET A 144 1.30 14.16 6.59
N THR A 145 1.25 14.51 5.31
CA THR A 145 2.44 14.94 4.56
C THR A 145 3.07 16.18 5.18
N ASP A 146 2.26 17.19 5.51
CA ASP A 146 2.72 18.45 6.09
C ASP A 146 3.24 18.23 7.51
N GLY A 147 2.53 17.42 8.31
CA GLY A 147 2.98 17.04 9.64
C GLY A 147 4.34 16.32 9.62
N PHE A 148 4.51 15.33 8.74
CA PHE A 148 5.82 14.65 8.60
C PHE A 148 6.91 15.60 8.12
N ASN A 149 6.64 16.46 7.15
CA ASN A 149 7.63 17.42 6.64
C ASN A 149 7.98 18.54 7.62
N SER A 150 7.20 18.71 8.69
CA SER A 150 7.54 19.62 9.79
C SER A 150 8.60 19.03 10.73
N CYS A 151 8.74 17.70 10.80
CA CYS A 151 9.82 17.04 11.54
C CYS A 151 11.17 17.27 10.84
N LYS A 152 12.20 17.70 11.58
CA LYS A 152 13.51 18.11 11.02
C LYS A 152 14.23 17.02 10.22
N ASN A 153 14.07 15.78 10.64
CA ASN A 153 14.74 14.60 10.11
C ASN A 153 13.85 13.77 9.16
N VAL A 154 12.66 14.26 8.81
CA VAL A 154 11.70 13.49 7.99
C VAL A 154 11.44 14.22 6.68
N VAL A 155 11.36 13.44 5.60
CA VAL A 155 10.91 13.92 4.29
C VAL A 155 9.79 13.01 3.83
N CYS A 156 8.65 13.59 3.49
CA CYS A 156 7.47 12.87 3.03
C CYS A 156 7.02 13.43 1.69
N ASN A 157 6.93 12.56 0.69
CA ASN A 157 6.25 12.88 -0.55
C ASN A 157 4.74 12.97 -0.30
N PHE A 158 4.05 13.78 -1.11
CA PHE A 158 2.61 13.88 -1.05
C PHE A 158 1.97 12.56 -1.51
N THR A 159 0.99 12.06 -0.74
CA THR A 159 0.20 10.88 -1.12
C THR A 159 -0.79 11.26 -2.22
N GLU A 160 -0.42 11.03 -3.48
CA GLU A 160 -1.26 11.34 -4.65
C GLU A 160 -2.47 10.43 -4.80
N GLY A 161 -2.39 9.20 -4.27
CA GLY A 161 -3.45 8.20 -4.33
C GLY A 161 -3.23 7.07 -3.32
N ALA A 162 -4.12 6.07 -3.36
CA ALA A 162 -4.21 5.01 -2.34
C ALA A 162 -4.44 5.58 -0.92
N MET A 163 -4.04 4.81 0.10
CA MET A 163 -4.34 5.12 1.51
C MET A 163 -3.09 5.17 2.40
N TYR A 164 -1.90 5.27 1.79
CA TYR A 164 -0.64 5.15 2.52
C TYR A 164 0.30 6.32 2.27
N SER A 165 1.00 6.74 3.32
CA SER A 165 2.15 7.64 3.23
C SER A 165 3.43 6.87 3.56
N PHE A 166 4.52 7.25 2.89
CA PHE A 166 5.81 6.58 3.00
C PHE A 166 6.94 7.57 3.30
N PRO A 167 6.91 8.23 4.48
CA PRO A 167 7.95 9.19 4.84
C PRO A 167 9.30 8.51 5.05
N GLN A 168 10.35 9.16 4.56
CA GLN A 168 11.75 8.85 4.81
C GLN A 168 12.19 9.50 6.11
N ILE A 169 12.78 8.71 7.01
CA ILE A 169 13.39 9.19 8.25
C ILE A 169 14.91 9.14 8.12
N LYS A 170 15.57 10.28 8.33
CA LYS A 170 17.03 10.40 8.42
C LYS A 170 17.47 10.05 9.84
N LEU A 171 17.97 8.82 10.01
CA LEU A 171 18.40 8.30 11.31
C LEU A 171 19.94 8.32 11.41
N PRO A 172 20.51 8.91 12.48
CA PRO A 172 21.94 8.79 12.76
C PRO A 172 22.31 7.37 13.23
N PRO A 173 23.61 6.99 13.19
CA PRO A 173 24.06 5.63 13.53
C PRO A 173 23.60 5.14 14.92
N LYS A 174 23.60 6.02 15.93
CA LYS A 174 23.10 5.69 17.28
C LYS A 174 21.60 5.42 17.29
N ALA A 175 20.84 6.23 16.57
CA ALA A 175 19.40 6.06 16.44
C ALA A 175 19.05 4.78 15.68
N ILE A 176 19.83 4.35 14.68
CA ILE A 176 19.59 3.09 13.97
C ILE A 176 19.67 1.88 14.93
N GLN A 177 20.63 1.89 15.85
CA GLN A 177 20.76 0.82 16.86
C GLN A 177 19.58 0.84 17.86
N ALA A 178 19.16 2.03 18.28
CA ALA A 178 18.02 2.20 19.18
C ALA A 178 16.66 1.97 18.50
N ALA A 179 16.56 2.20 17.19
CA ALA A 179 15.31 2.13 16.42
C ALA A 179 14.72 0.71 16.36
N LYS A 180 15.54 -0.33 16.62
CA LYS A 180 15.05 -1.71 16.80
C LYS A 180 14.04 -1.84 17.96
N GLN A 181 13.99 -0.88 18.89
CA GLN A 181 13.10 -0.84 20.05
C GLN A 181 11.97 0.21 19.95
N LEU A 182 11.82 0.89 18.81
CA LEU A 182 11.09 2.16 18.66
C LEU A 182 9.55 2.07 18.65
N LEU A 183 8.98 0.92 18.29
CA LEU A 183 7.58 0.83 17.86
C LEU A 183 6.54 0.75 19.00
N GLU A 184 6.95 0.72 20.27
CA GLU A 184 6.01 0.49 21.38
C GLU A 184 5.45 1.77 22.03
N ALA A 185 6.00 2.96 21.73
CA ALA A 185 5.76 4.15 22.55
C ALA A 185 4.65 5.11 22.07
N THR A 186 4.32 5.15 20.77
CA THR A 186 3.50 6.24 20.19
C THR A 186 2.04 5.91 19.93
N GLY A 187 1.67 4.62 19.98
CA GLY A 187 0.33 4.15 19.58
C GLY A 187 0.04 4.29 18.08
N ILE A 188 1.00 4.77 17.28
CA ILE A 188 0.85 4.91 15.83
C ILE A 188 1.23 3.57 15.19
N SER A 189 0.25 2.90 14.59
CA SER A 189 0.49 1.67 13.82
C SER A 189 1.27 2.03 12.56
N THR A 190 2.57 1.73 12.58
CA THR A 190 3.47 1.95 11.44
C THR A 190 4.14 0.64 11.08
N VAL A 191 4.44 0.47 9.79
CA VAL A 191 5.19 -0.70 9.30
C VAL A 191 6.57 -0.21 8.85
N PRO A 192 7.67 -0.84 9.30
CA PRO A 192 9.01 -0.44 8.87
C PRO A 192 9.19 -0.65 7.37
N GLY A 193 9.91 0.28 6.72
CA GLY A 193 10.19 0.27 5.28
C GLY A 193 10.97 -0.96 4.79
N SER A 194 11.72 -1.62 5.69
CA SER A 194 12.51 -2.82 5.38
C SER A 194 11.67 -3.98 4.81
N GLY A 195 10.39 -4.08 5.16
CA GLY A 195 9.48 -5.10 4.62
C GLY A 195 9.04 -4.87 3.17
N PHE A 196 9.33 -3.68 2.60
CA PHE A 196 8.90 -3.29 1.26
C PHE A 196 10.04 -3.23 0.24
N GLY A 197 11.28 -3.45 0.69
CA GLY A 197 12.47 -3.07 -0.07
C GLY A 197 12.72 -1.56 0.02
N GLN A 198 13.94 -1.18 0.36
CA GLN A 198 14.36 0.22 0.40
C GLN A 198 15.85 0.31 0.08
N LYS A 199 16.27 1.44 -0.50
CA LYS A 199 17.68 1.71 -0.78
C LYS A 199 18.53 1.60 0.49
N GLU A 200 19.72 1.03 0.38
CA GLU A 200 20.66 0.92 1.48
C GLU A 200 20.97 2.30 2.09
N GLY A 201 21.02 2.35 3.43
CA GLY A 201 21.25 3.59 4.18
C GLY A 201 20.04 4.54 4.23
N VAL A 202 18.91 4.18 3.62
CA VAL A 202 17.66 4.95 3.67
C VAL A 202 16.64 4.20 4.51
N PHE A 203 15.93 4.93 5.37
CA PHE A 203 14.92 4.34 6.26
C PHE A 203 13.56 4.98 6.00
N HIS A 204 12.53 4.15 5.85
CA HIS A 204 11.16 4.60 5.70
C HIS A 204 10.25 4.01 6.76
N LEU A 205 9.09 4.63 6.93
CA LEU A 205 7.93 4.01 7.56
C LEU A 205 6.75 4.02 6.58
N ARG A 206 5.87 3.04 6.67
CA ARG A 206 4.54 3.09 6.04
C ARG A 206 3.51 3.41 7.11
N THR A 207 2.71 4.44 6.89
CA THR A 207 1.54 4.76 7.71
C THR A 207 0.29 4.95 6.84
N THR A 208 -0.89 4.96 7.45
CA THR A 208 -2.18 5.14 6.77
C THR A 208 -2.71 6.56 6.93
N ILE A 209 -3.50 7.02 5.96
CA ILE A 209 -4.27 8.28 6.04
C ILE A 209 -5.74 8.03 6.47
N LEU A 210 -6.01 6.85 7.04
CA LEU A 210 -7.35 6.36 7.35
C LEU A 210 -7.97 6.82 8.68
N PRO A 211 -7.21 7.28 9.71
CA PRO A 211 -7.83 7.85 10.90
C PRO A 211 -8.83 8.98 10.58
N ALA A 212 -9.73 9.26 11.52
CA ALA A 212 -10.74 10.30 11.35
C ALA A 212 -10.06 11.67 11.19
N GLU A 213 -10.61 12.55 10.35
CA GLU A 213 -9.95 13.80 9.96
C GLU A 213 -9.64 14.70 11.17
N GLU A 214 -10.54 14.69 12.15
CA GLU A 214 -10.48 15.36 13.44
C GLU A 214 -9.40 14.81 14.39
N GLU A 215 -9.01 13.54 14.26
CA GLU A 215 -7.98 12.90 15.11
C GLU A 215 -6.56 13.11 14.55
N MET A 216 -6.45 13.43 13.26
CA MET A 216 -5.17 13.57 12.57
C MET A 216 -4.21 14.58 13.21
N PRO A 217 -4.66 15.77 13.68
CA PRO A 217 -3.77 16.70 14.36
C PRO A 217 -3.13 16.11 15.62
N GLU A 218 -3.91 15.41 16.46
CA GLU A 218 -3.43 14.80 17.70
C GLU A 218 -2.44 13.66 17.42
N ILE A 219 -2.73 12.84 16.39
CA ILE A 219 -1.82 11.78 15.93
C ILE A 219 -0.48 12.36 15.48
N MET A 220 -0.50 13.44 14.70
CA MET A 220 0.72 14.09 14.22
C MET A 220 1.48 14.79 15.34
N GLU A 221 0.79 15.39 16.31
CA GLU A 221 1.42 15.96 17.51
C GLU A 221 2.13 14.89 18.34
N SER A 222 1.48 13.74 18.57
CA SER A 222 2.08 12.59 19.26
C SER A 222 3.33 12.08 18.52
N PHE A 223 3.26 11.95 17.18
CA PHE A 223 4.42 11.56 16.37
C PHE A 223 5.57 12.56 16.48
N MET A 224 5.28 13.86 16.32
CA MET A 224 6.30 14.91 16.37
C MET A 224 7.01 14.93 17.73
N LYS A 225 6.23 14.91 18.81
CA LYS A 225 6.77 14.89 20.17
C LYS A 225 7.72 13.70 20.37
N PHE A 226 7.28 12.51 19.99
CA PHE A 226 8.11 11.31 20.08
C PHE A 226 9.37 11.41 19.23
N ASN A 227 9.24 11.84 17.97
CA ASN A 227 10.37 11.97 17.06
C ASN A 227 11.40 12.98 17.61
N ASP A 228 10.95 14.10 18.16
CA ASP A 228 11.83 15.11 18.74
C ASP A 228 12.52 14.60 20.01
N GLU A 229 11.81 13.90 20.90
CA GLU A 229 12.40 13.27 22.09
C GLU A 229 13.43 12.19 21.71
N PHE A 230 13.08 11.33 20.75
CA PHE A 230 13.96 10.28 20.26
C PHE A 230 15.22 10.86 19.59
N MET A 231 15.06 11.88 18.75
CA MET A 231 16.18 12.54 18.10
C MET A 231 16.99 13.42 19.07
N SER A 232 16.41 13.91 20.15
CA SER A 232 17.18 14.58 21.22
C SER A 232 18.04 13.58 22.00
N GLN A 233 17.57 12.35 22.17
CA GLN A 233 18.28 11.31 22.93
C GLN A 233 19.37 10.62 22.11
N TYR A 234 19.08 10.34 20.83
CA TYR A 234 19.94 9.55 19.95
C TYR A 234 20.50 10.33 18.76
N GLY A 235 20.18 11.62 18.65
CA GLY A 235 20.76 12.52 17.67
C GLY A 235 22.25 12.75 17.89
N ASP A 236 22.98 12.95 16.81
CA ASP A 236 24.33 13.52 16.89
C ASP A 236 24.22 15.05 16.92
N ASN A 237 25.06 15.72 17.72
CA ASN A 237 25.09 17.19 17.92
C ASN A 237 25.45 18.02 16.67
N PHE A 238 25.31 17.48 15.46
CA PHE A 238 25.62 18.17 14.22
C PHE A 238 24.35 18.62 13.52
N GLY A 239 24.20 19.94 13.42
CA GLY A 239 23.08 20.60 12.75
C GLY A 239 22.90 20.09 11.32
N TYR A 240 21.70 19.57 11.05
CA TYR A 240 21.26 19.26 9.69
C TYR A 240 21.10 20.57 8.91
N SER A 241 22.11 20.91 8.10
CA SER A 241 21.94 21.93 7.06
C SER A 241 21.07 21.33 5.96
N ARG A 242 19.94 21.98 5.65
CA ARG A 242 19.16 21.70 4.45
C ARG A 242 20.05 22.03 3.24
N MET A 243 20.42 21.02 2.46
CA MET A 243 20.84 21.17 1.06
C MET A 243 19.69 20.71 0.18
#